data_AF-A0A9E2RIV0-F1
#
_entry.id   AF-A0A9E2RIV0-F1
#
_cell.length_a   1.000
_cell.length_b   1.000
_cell.length_c   1.000
_cell.angle_alpha   90.00
_cell.angle_beta   90.00
_cell.angle_gamma   90.00
#
_symmetry.space_group_name_H-M   'P 1'
#
loop_
_entity.id
_entity.type
_entity.pdbx_description
1 polymer ?
#
loop_
_entity_poly.entity_id
_entity_poly.type
_entity_poly.pdbx_seq_one_letter_code
_entity_poly.pdbx_strand_id
1 'polypeptide(L)'
;MTTNTRQSGILSYQQIKELIALGVVQADSPIEDRQIQPASLDLRLGVKAYRLLSSFLPERSEVGHRLAVMDAFQEDLVMYEIDLREGAILEKGHVYLVPLLESLTLSKDLRARANPKSTTGRLDIFTRVITDLCASFDDIEAGYKGPLYLEIVPRSFAIKLKTGMCLNQVRFVAGQATVSDSAIKKLHADDILLFHNTSTDEPVPARDVRIDKGLFLRIDLQGSESDRNIVGYRAKKNSHIIDLSKIGYHPALDFWEPIHRRKDDSLLLEPEEFYILASKERIRVPPGYAAEMVAYEAACGEVRTHYAGFFDPGFGYGARGEIKGTQVVLEVRPHDVPFLIHDGQTFFKVVYDKMTEIPTQLYGSVLGSSYQRQALTLSKHFKI
;
A
#
# COMPACT_ATOMS: atom_id res chain seq x y z
N MET A 1 -31.44 -25.96 -10.83
CA MET A 1 -30.20 -25.38 -11.36
C MET A 1 -30.33 -23.87 -11.33
N THR A 2 -29.95 -23.24 -10.23
CA THR A 2 -29.83 -21.79 -10.12
C THR A 2 -28.38 -21.45 -10.45
N THR A 3 -28.14 -20.99 -11.68
CA THR A 3 -26.88 -20.33 -12.04
C THR A 3 -26.80 -19.04 -11.24
N ASN A 4 -26.27 -19.12 -10.02
CA ASN A 4 -25.87 -17.95 -9.25
C ASN A 4 -24.70 -17.35 -10.02
N THR A 5 -24.96 -16.37 -10.87
CA THR A 5 -23.91 -15.58 -11.51
C THR A 5 -23.08 -14.97 -10.40
N ARG A 6 -21.95 -15.59 -10.06
CA ARG A 6 -21.00 -15.03 -9.11
C ARG A 6 -20.65 -13.62 -9.60
N GLN A 7 -21.00 -12.62 -8.81
CA GLN A 7 -20.67 -11.24 -9.13
C GLN A 7 -19.14 -11.11 -9.23
N SER A 8 -18.67 -10.44 -10.28
CA SER A 8 -17.25 -10.15 -10.47
C SER A 8 -16.88 -8.87 -9.72
N GLY A 9 -15.69 -8.85 -9.12
CA GLY A 9 -15.23 -7.74 -8.30
C GLY A 9 -14.21 -8.15 -7.25
N ILE A 10 -13.94 -7.21 -6.35
CA ILE A 10 -13.14 -7.43 -5.14
C ILE A 10 -14.01 -8.10 -4.08
N LEU A 11 -13.44 -9.09 -3.37
CA LEU A 11 -14.13 -9.72 -2.24
C LEU A 11 -14.15 -8.80 -1.02
N SER A 12 -15.31 -8.77 -0.37
CA SER A 12 -15.62 -7.96 0.80
C SER A 12 -15.15 -8.63 2.10
N TYR A 13 -15.17 -7.87 3.20
CA TYR A 13 -14.91 -8.33 4.56
C TYR A 13 -15.55 -9.69 4.89
N GLN A 14 -16.86 -9.84 4.67
CA GLN A 14 -17.58 -11.07 5.00
C GLN A 14 -17.17 -12.26 4.12
N GLN A 15 -16.89 -12.02 2.83
CA GLN A 15 -16.42 -13.06 1.94
C GLN A 15 -14.98 -13.49 2.26
N ILE A 16 -14.13 -12.58 2.72
CA ILE A 16 -12.78 -12.94 3.21
C ILE A 16 -12.91 -13.83 4.46
N LYS A 17 -13.86 -13.54 5.38
CA LYS A 17 -14.17 -14.44 6.51
C LYS A 17 -14.63 -15.82 6.04
N GLU A 18 -15.45 -15.88 4.99
CA GLU A 18 -15.86 -17.15 4.39
C GLU A 18 -14.66 -17.92 3.79
N LEU A 19 -13.73 -17.24 3.11
CA LEU A 19 -12.52 -17.88 2.61
C LEU A 19 -11.68 -18.50 3.74
N ILE A 20 -11.58 -17.83 4.88
CA ILE A 20 -10.88 -18.34 6.06
C ILE A 20 -11.63 -19.56 6.63
N ALA A 21 -12.95 -19.45 6.80
CA ALA A 21 -13.79 -20.55 7.33
C ALA A 21 -13.78 -21.81 6.44
N LEU A 22 -13.67 -21.63 5.12
CA LEU A 22 -13.58 -22.72 4.15
C LEU A 22 -12.15 -23.27 3.99
N GLY A 23 -11.16 -22.71 4.70
CA GLY A 23 -9.76 -23.11 4.60
C GLY A 23 -9.12 -22.76 3.26
N VAL A 24 -9.64 -21.77 2.53
CA VAL A 24 -9.00 -21.20 1.33
C VAL A 24 -7.82 -20.31 1.73
N VAL A 25 -7.94 -19.59 2.85
CA VAL A 25 -6.83 -18.90 3.51
C VAL A 25 -6.54 -19.63 4.81
N GLN A 26 -5.30 -20.07 4.99
CA GLN A 26 -4.90 -20.92 6.12
C GLN A 26 -3.69 -20.32 6.82
N ALA A 27 -3.56 -20.57 8.11
CA ALA A 27 -2.38 -20.28 8.91
C ALA A 27 -2.36 -21.20 10.13
N ASP A 28 -1.17 -21.59 10.61
CA ASP A 28 -1.04 -22.43 11.80
C ASP A 28 -1.60 -21.76 13.07
N SER A 29 -1.44 -20.42 13.14
CA SER A 29 -2.04 -19.59 14.17
C SER A 29 -3.33 -18.97 13.66
N PRO A 30 -4.41 -18.93 14.47
CA PRO A 30 -5.69 -18.37 14.04
C PRO A 30 -5.55 -16.99 13.40
N ILE A 31 -6.25 -16.78 12.28
CA ILE A 31 -6.35 -15.46 11.65
C ILE A 31 -7.34 -14.64 12.48
N GLU A 32 -6.87 -13.51 13.00
CA GLU A 32 -7.65 -12.66 13.90
C GLU A 32 -8.55 -11.70 13.10
N ASP A 33 -9.73 -11.37 13.64
CA ASP A 33 -10.67 -10.44 12.98
C ASP A 33 -10.04 -9.08 12.67
N ARG A 34 -9.06 -8.61 13.48
CA ARG A 34 -8.32 -7.36 13.25
C ARG A 34 -7.44 -7.36 12.00
N GLN A 35 -7.12 -8.54 11.44
CA GLN A 35 -6.36 -8.64 10.20
C GLN A 35 -7.23 -8.36 8.97
N ILE A 36 -8.54 -8.58 9.08
CA ILE A 36 -9.47 -8.48 7.97
C ILE A 36 -9.91 -7.02 7.83
N GLN A 37 -9.53 -6.42 6.70
CA GLN A 37 -9.93 -5.08 6.31
C GLN A 37 -11.23 -5.15 5.48
N PRO A 38 -11.89 -4.02 5.19
CA PRO A 38 -13.10 -4.00 4.36
C PRO A 38 -12.98 -4.72 3.01
N ALA A 39 -11.80 -4.69 2.38
CA ALA A 39 -11.54 -5.30 1.07
C ALA A 39 -10.13 -5.90 0.94
N SER A 40 -9.48 -6.26 2.04
CA SER A 40 -8.15 -6.90 2.05
C SER A 40 -7.91 -7.69 3.34
N LEU A 41 -6.84 -8.47 3.38
CA LEU A 41 -6.37 -9.20 4.55
C LEU A 41 -4.90 -8.86 4.82
N ASP A 42 -4.59 -8.46 6.04
CA ASP A 42 -3.22 -8.24 6.49
C ASP A 42 -2.45 -9.56 6.63
N LEU A 43 -1.26 -9.63 6.02
CA LEU A 43 -0.37 -10.80 6.02
C LEU A 43 0.69 -10.67 7.13
N ARG A 44 0.89 -11.74 7.90
CA ARG A 44 1.76 -11.77 9.08
C ARG A 44 3.12 -12.38 8.77
N LEU A 45 4.17 -11.73 9.24
CA LEU A 45 5.54 -12.26 9.20
C LEU A 45 5.65 -13.57 10.00
N GLY A 46 6.33 -14.57 9.44
CA GLY A 46 6.67 -15.80 10.12
C GLY A 46 7.79 -15.66 11.15
N VAL A 47 8.37 -16.80 11.53
CA VAL A 47 9.36 -16.90 12.61
C VAL A 47 10.80 -16.69 12.17
N LYS A 48 11.07 -16.69 10.86
CA LYS A 48 12.41 -16.57 10.29
C LYS A 48 12.45 -15.54 9.17
N ALA A 49 13.58 -14.86 9.04
CA ALA A 49 13.97 -14.15 7.83
C ALA A 49 15.26 -14.75 7.25
N TYR A 50 15.35 -14.78 5.94
CA TYR A 50 16.55 -15.14 5.20
C TYR A 50 17.18 -13.87 4.67
N ARG A 51 18.39 -13.52 5.12
CA ARG A 51 19.14 -12.44 4.48
C ARG A 51 19.67 -12.96 3.16
N LEU A 52 19.28 -12.31 2.07
CA LEU A 52 19.65 -12.71 0.73
C LEU A 52 20.79 -11.87 0.16
N LEU A 53 21.52 -12.44 -0.79
CA LEU A 53 22.45 -11.70 -1.63
C LEU A 53 21.71 -10.75 -2.59
N SER A 54 20.59 -11.20 -3.16
CA SER A 54 19.78 -10.46 -4.14
C SER A 54 18.30 -10.87 -4.12
N SER A 55 17.45 -10.04 -4.75
CA SER A 55 16.05 -10.37 -5.06
C SER A 55 15.97 -11.38 -6.22
N PHE A 56 14.89 -12.15 -6.30
CA PHE A 56 14.67 -13.13 -7.36
C PHE A 56 13.18 -13.38 -7.66
N LEU A 57 12.89 -13.89 -8.85
CA LEU A 57 11.56 -14.42 -9.22
C LEU A 57 11.60 -15.96 -9.29
N PRO A 58 10.70 -16.66 -8.57
CA PRO A 58 10.65 -18.11 -8.56
C PRO A 58 9.88 -18.67 -9.78
N GLU A 59 10.32 -18.36 -11.01
CA GLU A 59 9.63 -18.84 -12.23
C GLU A 59 9.84 -20.35 -12.49
N ARG A 60 10.99 -20.87 -12.07
CA ARG A 60 11.47 -22.20 -12.49
C ARG A 60 11.53 -23.22 -11.35
N SER A 61 11.26 -22.79 -10.13
CA SER A 61 11.41 -23.60 -8.93
C SER A 61 10.61 -22.99 -7.79
N GLU A 62 10.06 -23.82 -6.92
CA GLU A 62 9.53 -23.39 -5.62
C GLU A 62 10.58 -22.62 -4.83
N VAL A 63 10.13 -21.64 -4.04
CA VAL A 63 10.96 -20.80 -3.19
C VAL A 63 11.69 -21.65 -2.15
N GLY A 64 11.00 -22.63 -1.56
CA GLY A 64 11.60 -23.55 -0.59
C GLY A 64 12.85 -24.26 -1.12
N HIS A 65 12.83 -24.70 -2.38
CA HIS A 65 14.00 -25.31 -3.00
C HIS A 65 15.17 -24.33 -3.12
N ARG A 66 14.92 -23.06 -3.48
CA ARG A 66 15.96 -22.00 -3.59
C ARG A 66 16.58 -21.67 -2.24
N LEU A 67 15.81 -21.74 -1.16
CA LEU A 67 16.29 -21.50 0.20
C LEU A 67 17.09 -22.67 0.77
N ALA A 68 16.87 -23.89 0.25
CA ALA A 68 17.50 -25.11 0.73
C ALA A 68 18.77 -25.52 -0.03
N VAL A 69 19.13 -24.82 -1.12
CA VAL A 69 20.35 -25.14 -1.90
C VAL A 69 21.59 -24.82 -1.06
N MET A 70 22.24 -25.86 -0.55
CA MET A 70 23.61 -25.84 0.00
C MET A 70 24.59 -26.46 -1.01
N ASP A 71 24.40 -26.23 -2.30
CA ASP A 71 25.18 -26.92 -3.33
C ASP A 71 26.36 -26.06 -3.79
N ALA A 72 27.56 -26.62 -3.65
CA ALA A 72 28.87 -25.95 -3.65
C ALA A 72 29.28 -25.24 -4.96
N PHE A 73 28.38 -25.15 -5.95
CA PHE A 73 28.62 -24.56 -7.26
C PHE A 73 27.53 -23.58 -7.74
N GLN A 74 26.55 -23.23 -6.90
CA GLN A 74 25.65 -22.10 -7.13
C GLN A 74 25.67 -21.18 -5.91
N GLU A 75 26.26 -20.00 -6.09
CA GLU A 75 26.46 -18.96 -5.06
C GLU A 75 25.28 -18.88 -4.07
N ASP A 76 25.55 -19.11 -2.78
CA ASP A 76 24.55 -19.19 -1.70
C ASP A 76 23.67 -17.93 -1.67
N LEU A 77 22.48 -18.02 -2.29
CA LEU A 77 21.50 -16.94 -2.32
C LEU A 77 21.15 -16.49 -0.90
N VAL A 78 21.09 -17.44 0.04
CA VAL A 78 20.88 -17.21 1.47
C VAL A 78 22.23 -17.04 2.15
N MET A 79 22.48 -15.87 2.71
CA MET A 79 23.74 -15.60 3.40
C MET A 79 23.69 -16.00 4.88
N TYR A 80 22.56 -15.76 5.55
CA TYR A 80 22.29 -16.24 6.91
C TYR A 80 20.80 -16.15 7.26
N GLU A 81 20.38 -16.94 8.25
CA GLU A 81 19.03 -16.89 8.83
C GLU A 81 18.97 -15.94 10.03
N ILE A 82 17.80 -15.36 10.26
CA ILE A 82 17.50 -14.47 11.39
C ILE A 82 16.22 -14.96 12.05
N ASP A 83 16.24 -15.13 13.37
CA ASP A 83 15.04 -15.43 14.17
C ASP A 83 14.23 -14.15 14.44
N LEU A 84 12.93 -14.17 14.13
CA LEU A 84 12.03 -13.04 14.29
C LEU A 84 11.16 -13.11 15.55
N ARG A 85 11.22 -14.18 16.35
CA ARG A 85 10.29 -14.40 17.48
C ARG A 85 10.35 -13.30 18.53
N GLU A 86 11.56 -12.98 18.99
CA GLU A 86 11.83 -11.90 19.98
C GLU A 86 12.14 -10.55 19.32
N GLY A 87 12.08 -10.51 17.99
CA GLY A 87 12.33 -9.37 17.13
C GLY A 87 13.79 -9.20 16.72
N ALA A 88 13.98 -8.76 15.49
CA ALA A 88 15.28 -8.59 14.85
C ALA A 88 15.35 -7.28 14.07
N ILE A 89 16.58 -6.83 13.82
CA ILE A 89 16.86 -5.63 13.03
C ILE A 89 17.10 -6.05 11.58
N LEU A 90 16.38 -5.40 10.66
CA LEU A 90 16.66 -5.46 9.23
C LEU A 90 17.33 -4.14 8.84
N GLU A 91 18.53 -4.26 8.28
CA GLU A 91 19.37 -3.12 7.93
C GLU A 91 18.95 -2.49 6.60
N LYS A 92 19.28 -1.20 6.48
CA LYS A 92 19.02 -0.43 5.26
C LYS A 92 19.79 -1.00 4.07
N GLY A 93 19.11 -1.14 2.93
CA GLY A 93 19.71 -1.52 1.65
C GLY A 93 19.98 -3.02 1.49
N HIS A 94 19.50 -3.86 2.40
CA HIS A 94 19.63 -5.32 2.31
C HIS A 94 18.30 -6.00 2.03
N VAL A 95 18.37 -7.15 1.37
CA VAL A 95 17.21 -7.94 0.96
C VAL A 95 16.98 -9.05 1.96
N TYR A 96 15.75 -9.14 2.45
CA TYR A 96 15.32 -10.18 3.38
C TYR A 96 14.09 -10.87 2.84
N LEU A 97 14.04 -12.19 2.90
CA LEU A 97 12.83 -12.97 2.57
C LEU A 97 12.24 -13.57 3.84
N VAL A 98 10.96 -13.35 4.07
CA VAL A 98 10.25 -13.86 5.25
C VAL A 98 9.09 -14.73 4.78
N PRO A 99 9.08 -16.04 5.08
CA PRO A 99 7.87 -16.85 4.95
C PRO A 99 6.75 -16.23 5.77
N LEU A 100 5.59 -16.03 5.17
CA LEU A 100 4.42 -15.52 5.87
C LEU A 100 3.72 -16.66 6.63
N LEU A 101 2.93 -16.30 7.64
CA LEU A 101 2.14 -17.28 8.38
C LEU A 101 0.95 -17.80 7.55
N GLU A 102 0.45 -16.97 6.64
CA GLU A 102 -0.67 -17.33 5.77
C GLU A 102 -0.24 -18.08 4.50
N SER A 103 -1.03 -19.07 4.11
CA SER A 103 -0.97 -19.78 2.84
C SER A 103 -2.34 -19.75 2.15
N LEU A 104 -2.36 -20.03 0.85
CA LEU A 104 -3.56 -19.95 0.03
C LEU A 104 -3.87 -21.26 -0.69
N THR A 105 -5.16 -21.55 -0.87
CA THR A 105 -5.69 -22.61 -1.75
C THR A 105 -6.80 -22.03 -2.62
N LEU A 106 -6.44 -21.18 -3.58
CA LEU A 106 -7.38 -20.47 -4.42
C LEU A 106 -8.09 -21.40 -5.41
N SER A 107 -9.31 -21.01 -5.79
CA SER A 107 -10.04 -21.65 -6.91
C SER A 107 -9.62 -21.04 -8.24
N LYS A 108 -9.88 -21.72 -9.37
CA LYS A 108 -9.52 -21.25 -10.72
C LYS A 108 -10.14 -19.91 -11.13
N ASP A 109 -11.20 -19.48 -10.45
CA ASP A 109 -11.90 -18.22 -10.72
C ASP A 109 -11.48 -17.08 -9.78
N LEU A 110 -10.57 -17.36 -8.84
CA LEU A 110 -10.15 -16.43 -7.80
C LEU A 110 -8.65 -16.19 -7.89
N ARG A 111 -8.27 -14.95 -8.13
CA ARG A 111 -6.87 -14.48 -8.02
C ARG A 111 -6.72 -13.54 -6.83
N ALA A 112 -5.51 -13.14 -6.53
CA ALA A 112 -5.27 -12.10 -5.54
C ALA A 112 -4.14 -11.15 -5.94
N ARG A 113 -4.13 -9.97 -5.32
CA ARG A 113 -3.06 -8.97 -5.47
C ARG A 113 -2.62 -8.49 -4.10
N ALA A 114 -1.33 -8.32 -3.92
CA ALA A 114 -0.74 -7.85 -2.68
C ALA A 114 -0.28 -6.40 -2.81
N ASN A 115 -0.23 -5.67 -1.70
CA ASN A 115 0.36 -4.33 -1.66
C ASN A 115 0.89 -4.04 -0.25
N PRO A 116 1.93 -3.20 -0.13
CA PRO A 116 2.39 -2.75 1.17
C PRO A 116 1.26 -2.02 1.92
N LYS A 117 1.26 -2.14 3.25
CA LYS A 117 0.39 -1.30 4.07
C LYS A 117 0.89 0.15 4.01
N SER A 118 -0.03 1.10 4.12
CA SER A 118 0.31 2.53 4.10
C SER A 118 1.29 2.95 5.23
N THR A 119 1.30 2.22 6.37
CA THR A 119 2.31 2.39 7.43
C THR A 119 3.72 1.99 7.00
N THR A 120 3.82 0.99 6.13
CA THR A 120 5.06 0.40 5.59
C THR A 120 5.65 1.32 4.54
N GLY A 121 4.81 1.83 3.62
CA GLY A 121 5.20 2.83 2.64
C GLY A 121 5.78 4.08 3.28
N ARG A 122 5.13 4.65 4.30
CA ARG A 122 5.63 5.83 5.03
C ARG A 122 6.96 5.63 5.78
N LEU A 123 7.46 4.41 5.87
CA LEU A 123 8.78 4.11 6.43
C LEU A 123 9.81 3.78 5.34
N ASP A 124 9.43 3.92 4.07
CA ASP A 124 10.23 3.54 2.92
C ASP A 124 10.74 2.10 3.02
N ILE A 125 9.84 1.20 3.44
CA ILE A 125 10.11 -0.23 3.49
C ILE A 125 9.52 -0.81 2.22
N PHE A 126 10.40 -1.24 1.32
CA PHE A 126 9.99 -1.92 0.12
C PHE A 126 9.63 -3.36 0.41
N THR A 127 8.46 -3.79 -0.05
CA THR A 127 8.00 -5.15 0.15
C THR A 127 7.38 -5.71 -1.11
N ARG A 128 7.60 -7.01 -1.36
CA ARG A 128 6.98 -7.74 -2.46
C ARG A 128 6.53 -9.11 -1.99
N VAL A 129 5.28 -9.46 -2.24
CA VAL A 129 4.81 -10.83 -2.05
C VAL A 129 5.32 -11.69 -3.20
N ILE A 130 5.87 -12.83 -2.84
CA ILE A 130 6.37 -13.86 -3.75
C ILE A 130 5.57 -15.13 -3.50
N THR A 131 5.21 -15.81 -4.59
CA THR A 131 4.54 -17.10 -4.58
C THR A 131 5.32 -18.09 -5.43
N ASP A 132 5.19 -19.37 -5.13
CA ASP A 132 5.86 -20.42 -5.90
C ASP A 132 5.46 -20.41 -7.38
N LEU A 133 6.43 -20.65 -8.27
CA LEU A 133 6.23 -20.84 -9.71
C LEU A 133 5.62 -19.61 -10.43
N CYS A 134 5.74 -18.41 -9.85
CA CYS A 134 5.19 -17.19 -10.40
C CYS A 134 6.27 -16.27 -11.00
N ALA A 135 5.94 -15.63 -12.13
CA ALA A 135 6.79 -14.68 -12.85
C ALA A 135 6.55 -13.22 -12.47
N SER A 136 5.67 -12.96 -11.50
CA SER A 136 5.32 -11.62 -11.04
C SER A 136 5.37 -11.52 -9.53
N PHE A 137 5.84 -10.38 -9.05
CA PHE A 137 5.66 -10.00 -7.65
C PHE A 137 4.25 -9.48 -7.43
N ASP A 138 3.74 -9.66 -6.22
CA ASP A 138 2.48 -9.13 -5.71
C ASP A 138 1.20 -9.65 -6.41
N ASP A 139 1.27 -10.14 -7.64
CA ASP A 139 0.19 -10.84 -8.32
C ASP A 139 0.19 -12.34 -7.97
N ILE A 140 -0.95 -12.83 -7.47
CA ILE A 140 -1.16 -14.23 -7.10
C ILE A 140 -2.14 -14.84 -8.11
N GLU A 141 -1.66 -15.82 -8.87
CA GLU A 141 -2.40 -16.41 -9.98
C GLU A 141 -3.70 -17.09 -9.55
N ALA A 142 -4.66 -17.14 -10.47
CA ALA A 142 -5.91 -17.81 -10.22
C ALA A 142 -5.69 -19.32 -10.04
N GLY A 143 -6.24 -19.89 -8.97
CA GLY A 143 -6.03 -21.30 -8.63
C GLY A 143 -4.70 -21.61 -7.92
N TYR A 144 -3.93 -20.58 -7.53
CA TYR A 144 -2.70 -20.75 -6.77
C TYR A 144 -2.92 -21.55 -5.48
N LYS A 145 -2.01 -22.48 -5.19
CA LYS A 145 -2.01 -23.29 -3.97
C LYS A 145 -0.60 -23.35 -3.41
N GLY A 146 -0.38 -22.77 -2.24
CA GLY A 146 0.94 -22.79 -1.63
C GLY A 146 1.19 -21.70 -0.59
N PRO A 147 2.42 -21.67 -0.05
CA PRO A 147 2.88 -20.68 0.90
C PRO A 147 3.04 -19.29 0.28
N LEU A 148 3.01 -18.26 1.12
CA LEU A 148 3.35 -16.91 0.71
C LEU A 148 4.68 -16.50 1.34
N TYR A 149 5.47 -15.71 0.61
CA TYR A 149 6.70 -15.12 1.11
C TYR A 149 6.66 -13.62 0.92
N LEU A 150 7.30 -12.88 1.83
CA LEU A 150 7.45 -11.44 1.73
C LEU A 150 8.93 -11.08 1.63
N GLU A 151 9.31 -10.54 0.48
CA GLU A 151 10.57 -9.83 0.35
C GLU A 151 10.45 -8.48 1.05
N ILE A 152 11.46 -8.09 1.83
CA ILE A 152 11.53 -6.86 2.61
C ILE A 152 12.89 -6.21 2.36
N VAL A 153 12.88 -4.95 1.95
CA VAL A 153 14.07 -4.12 1.74
C VAL A 153 13.84 -2.75 2.41
N PRO A 154 14.37 -2.52 3.62
CA PRO A 154 14.34 -1.19 4.23
C PRO A 154 15.21 -0.22 3.40
N ARG A 155 14.65 0.90 2.93
CA ARG A 155 15.37 1.84 2.03
C ARG A 155 15.86 3.10 2.74
N SER A 156 15.04 3.71 3.59
CA SER A 156 15.44 4.93 4.32
C SER A 156 15.98 4.65 5.72
N PHE A 157 15.37 3.71 6.45
CA PHE A 157 15.63 3.46 7.87
C PHE A 157 15.93 1.98 8.13
N ALA A 158 16.83 1.69 9.07
CA ALA A 158 16.90 0.37 9.67
C ALA A 158 15.66 0.15 10.56
N ILE A 159 15.09 -1.05 10.53
CA ILE A 159 13.82 -1.35 11.20
C ILE A 159 13.99 -2.53 12.15
N LYS A 160 13.33 -2.49 13.30
CA LYS A 160 13.18 -3.66 14.17
C LYS A 160 11.75 -4.18 14.07
N LEU A 161 11.61 -5.44 13.71
CA LEU A 161 10.34 -6.12 13.53
C LEU A 161 10.32 -7.48 14.23
N LYS A 162 9.15 -8.10 14.35
CA LYS A 162 8.99 -9.46 14.93
C LYS A 162 7.88 -10.25 14.23
N THR A 163 7.84 -11.55 14.49
CA THR A 163 6.78 -12.46 14.05
C THR A 163 5.38 -11.90 14.36
N GLY A 164 4.45 -12.12 13.43
CA GLY A 164 3.05 -11.70 13.57
C GLY A 164 2.78 -10.24 13.20
N MET A 165 3.81 -9.42 12.97
CA MET A 165 3.63 -8.06 12.42
C MET A 165 3.17 -8.13 10.98
N CYS A 166 2.39 -7.13 10.54
CA CYS A 166 1.88 -7.05 9.18
C CYS A 166 2.49 -5.85 8.46
N LEU A 167 3.24 -6.11 7.39
CA LEU A 167 3.83 -5.08 6.54
C LEU A 167 3.11 -4.97 5.18
N ASN A 168 2.40 -6.03 4.79
CA ASN A 168 1.74 -6.17 3.50
C ASN A 168 0.32 -6.73 3.71
N GLN A 169 -0.51 -6.64 2.68
CA GLN A 169 -1.91 -7.03 2.69
C GLN A 169 -2.30 -7.57 1.31
N VAL A 170 -3.22 -8.54 1.29
CA VAL A 170 -3.71 -9.18 0.07
C VAL A 170 -5.18 -8.87 -0.18
N ARG A 171 -5.54 -8.64 -1.44
CA ARG A 171 -6.88 -8.38 -1.93
C ARG A 171 -7.28 -9.44 -2.93
N PHE A 172 -8.41 -10.11 -2.68
CA PHE A 172 -8.91 -11.19 -3.52
C PHE A 172 -9.86 -10.64 -4.60
N VAL A 173 -9.74 -11.17 -5.82
CA VAL A 173 -10.45 -10.68 -7.00
C VAL A 173 -11.12 -11.83 -7.74
N ALA A 174 -12.44 -11.76 -7.91
CA ALA A 174 -13.22 -12.67 -8.72
C ALA A 174 -13.52 -12.01 -10.08
N GLY A 175 -13.04 -12.60 -11.18
CA GLY A 175 -13.28 -12.06 -12.53
C GLY A 175 -12.72 -10.65 -12.75
N GLN A 176 -13.48 -9.79 -13.45
CA GLN A 176 -13.09 -8.41 -13.73
C GLN A 176 -13.70 -7.43 -12.72
N ALA A 177 -12.85 -6.62 -12.09
CA ALA A 177 -13.26 -5.64 -11.09
C ALA A 177 -13.17 -4.19 -11.57
N THR A 178 -12.22 -3.89 -12.48
CA THR A 178 -11.86 -2.52 -12.84
C THR A 178 -12.99 -1.75 -13.51
N VAL A 179 -13.26 -0.57 -12.97
CA VAL A 179 -14.28 0.37 -13.45
C VAL A 179 -13.74 1.11 -14.67
N SER A 180 -14.54 1.18 -15.74
CA SER A 180 -14.18 1.93 -16.95
C SER A 180 -14.21 3.44 -16.70
N ASP A 181 -13.46 4.20 -17.50
CA ASP A 181 -13.43 5.66 -17.41
C ASP A 181 -14.81 6.32 -17.55
N SER A 182 -15.66 5.78 -18.43
CA SER A 182 -17.05 6.21 -18.58
C SER A 182 -17.88 5.99 -17.31
N ALA A 183 -17.64 4.88 -16.60
CA ALA A 183 -18.29 4.57 -15.35
C ALA A 183 -17.73 5.38 -14.18
N ILE A 184 -16.43 5.72 -14.16
CA ILE A 184 -15.85 6.66 -13.18
C ILE A 184 -16.45 8.05 -13.37
N LYS A 185 -16.59 8.53 -14.61
CA LYS A 185 -17.25 9.82 -14.90
C LYS A 185 -18.68 9.87 -14.39
N LYS A 186 -19.45 8.80 -14.66
CA LYS A 186 -20.81 8.67 -14.14
C LYS A 186 -20.84 8.61 -12.62
N LEU A 187 -19.97 7.81 -12.01
CA LEU A 187 -19.86 7.69 -10.56
C LEU A 187 -19.55 9.05 -9.93
N HIS A 188 -18.63 9.84 -10.50
CA HIS A 188 -18.33 11.19 -10.00
C HIS A 188 -19.52 12.17 -10.14
N ALA A 189 -20.38 12.00 -11.15
CA ALA A 189 -21.59 12.82 -11.28
C ALA A 189 -22.69 12.41 -10.28
N ASP A 190 -22.84 11.11 -10.01
CA ASP A 190 -23.86 10.56 -9.12
C ASP A 190 -23.45 10.67 -7.62
N ASP A 191 -22.17 10.46 -7.32
CA ASP A 191 -21.56 10.51 -5.98
C ASP A 191 -20.13 11.09 -6.09
N ILE A 192 -20.01 12.40 -5.83
CA ILE A 192 -18.78 13.18 -6.03
C ILE A 192 -17.56 12.46 -5.43
N LEU A 193 -16.58 12.13 -6.29
CA LEU A 193 -15.35 11.45 -5.90
C LEU A 193 -14.20 12.37 -5.48
N LEU A 194 -14.19 13.63 -5.95
CA LEU A 194 -13.09 14.58 -5.72
C LEU A 194 -13.60 15.91 -5.19
N PHE A 195 -12.93 16.42 -4.17
CA PHE A 195 -13.16 17.72 -3.56
C PHE A 195 -11.87 18.53 -3.55
N HIS A 196 -11.99 19.85 -3.65
CA HIS A 196 -10.88 20.74 -3.36
C HIS A 196 -10.46 20.59 -1.88
N ASN A 197 -9.16 20.69 -1.61
CA ASN A 197 -8.64 20.74 -0.25
C ASN A 197 -8.72 22.17 0.32
N THR A 198 -9.94 22.68 0.42
CA THR A 198 -10.25 24.01 0.97
C THR A 198 -11.25 23.89 2.11
N SER A 199 -11.42 24.96 2.89
CA SER A 199 -12.39 25.02 3.99
C SER A 199 -13.85 24.95 3.53
N THR A 200 -14.13 25.13 2.24
CA THR A 200 -15.50 25.24 1.68
C THR A 200 -16.10 23.92 1.20
N ASP A 201 -15.36 22.80 1.31
CA ASP A 201 -15.83 21.47 0.88
C ASP A 201 -16.38 21.42 -0.56
N GLU A 202 -15.81 22.26 -1.43
CA GLU A 202 -16.26 22.38 -2.82
C GLU A 202 -15.86 21.16 -3.67
N PRO A 203 -16.78 20.59 -4.46
CA PRO A 203 -16.47 19.51 -5.37
C PRO A 203 -15.58 20.01 -6.52
N VAL A 204 -14.66 19.18 -7.00
CA VAL A 204 -13.91 19.49 -8.22
C VAL A 204 -14.87 19.42 -9.41
N PRO A 205 -15.00 20.47 -10.25
CA PRO A 205 -15.91 20.44 -11.39
C PRO A 205 -15.56 19.33 -12.38
N ALA A 206 -16.56 18.68 -12.97
CA ALA A 206 -16.37 17.57 -13.90
C ALA A 206 -15.45 17.89 -15.10
N ARG A 207 -15.36 19.17 -15.51
CA ARG A 207 -14.45 19.65 -16.57
C ARG A 207 -12.97 19.64 -16.16
N ASP A 208 -12.69 19.73 -14.85
CA ASP A 208 -11.35 19.80 -14.29
C ASP A 208 -10.88 18.41 -13.80
N VAL A 209 -11.79 17.44 -13.75
CA VAL A 209 -11.50 16.04 -13.45
C VAL A 209 -10.88 15.36 -14.66
N ARG A 210 -9.63 14.91 -14.51
CA ARG A 210 -8.92 14.13 -15.52
C ARG A 210 -9.05 12.63 -15.24
N ILE A 211 -9.54 11.88 -16.23
CA ILE A 211 -9.70 10.41 -16.16
C ILE A 211 -9.10 9.81 -17.43
N ASP A 212 -8.15 8.90 -17.25
CA ASP A 212 -7.56 8.06 -18.30
C ASP A 212 -6.99 6.79 -17.66
N LYS A 213 -7.72 5.68 -17.80
CA LYS A 213 -7.48 4.40 -17.10
C LYS A 213 -7.29 4.62 -15.59
N GLY A 214 -8.18 5.41 -14.99
CA GLY A 214 -8.08 5.85 -13.59
C GLY A 214 -8.27 7.36 -13.41
N LEU A 215 -8.54 7.76 -12.17
CA LEU A 215 -8.82 9.13 -11.75
C LEU A 215 -7.52 9.83 -11.34
N PHE A 216 -7.16 10.92 -12.01
CA PHE A 216 -5.93 11.65 -11.73
C PHE A 216 -6.07 12.62 -10.56
N LEU A 217 -4.98 12.74 -9.80
CA LEU A 217 -4.83 13.71 -8.72
C LEU A 217 -3.53 14.50 -8.90
N ARG A 218 -3.52 15.69 -8.31
CA ARG A 218 -2.41 16.64 -8.36
C ARG A 218 -1.66 16.67 -7.05
N ILE A 219 -0.42 17.17 -7.08
CA ILE A 219 0.39 17.38 -5.88
C ILE A 219 0.08 18.73 -5.22
N ASP A 220 0.05 18.76 -3.89
CA ASP A 220 -0.07 19.98 -3.09
C ASP A 220 1.31 20.45 -2.62
N LEU A 221 1.71 21.65 -3.03
CA LEU A 221 2.93 22.31 -2.52
C LEU A 221 2.64 23.68 -1.88
N GLN A 222 1.38 23.97 -1.56
CA GLN A 222 1.02 25.18 -0.80
C GLN A 222 0.99 24.90 0.69
N GLY A 223 0.61 23.68 1.10
CA GLY A 223 0.45 23.32 2.50
C GLY A 223 -0.64 24.13 3.19
N SER A 224 -0.75 23.97 4.50
CA SER A 224 -1.70 24.73 5.33
C SER A 224 -0.96 25.67 6.28
N GLU A 225 -1.54 26.85 6.54
CA GLU A 225 -1.05 27.75 7.59
C GLU A 225 -1.08 27.07 8.97
N SER A 226 -2.06 26.18 9.20
CA SER A 226 -2.14 25.38 10.43
C SER A 226 -0.91 24.50 10.67
N ASP A 227 -0.27 24.09 9.58
CA ASP A 227 0.85 23.14 9.59
C ASP A 227 2.19 23.86 9.43
N ARG A 228 2.24 25.16 9.79
CA ARG A 228 3.42 26.02 9.65
C ARG A 228 3.99 26.01 8.22
N ASN A 229 3.09 25.93 7.24
CA ASN A 229 3.43 25.84 5.81
C ASN A 229 4.33 24.65 5.47
N ILE A 230 4.25 23.54 6.20
CA ILE A 230 4.91 22.29 5.82
C ILE A 230 4.15 21.68 4.63
N VAL A 231 4.89 21.34 3.57
CA VAL A 231 4.36 20.74 2.34
C VAL A 231 4.79 19.29 2.16
N GLY A 232 5.72 18.83 2.99
CA GLY A 232 6.23 17.47 2.94
C GLY A 232 7.25 17.17 4.01
N TYR A 233 7.75 15.93 4.00
CA TYR A 233 8.87 15.51 4.82
C TYR A 233 9.88 14.76 3.95
N ARG A 234 11.18 15.03 4.14
CA ARG A 234 12.27 14.24 3.56
C ARG A 234 12.86 13.32 4.63
N ALA A 235 13.10 12.05 4.29
CA ALA A 235 13.77 11.13 5.20
C ALA A 235 15.22 11.56 5.44
N LYS A 236 15.69 11.49 6.68
CA LYS A 236 17.10 11.70 7.00
C LYS A 236 17.95 10.51 6.55
N LYS A 237 19.15 10.79 6.05
CA LYS A 237 20.09 9.75 5.57
C LYS A 237 20.58 8.84 6.68
N ASN A 238 20.82 9.42 7.86
CA ASN A 238 21.30 8.77 9.06
C ASN A 238 20.30 8.99 10.18
N SER A 239 19.86 7.92 10.82
CA SER A 239 18.94 7.95 11.96
C SER A 239 19.12 6.69 12.81
N HIS A 240 18.44 6.64 13.94
CA HIS A 240 18.38 5.43 14.77
C HIS A 240 17.48 4.35 14.14
N ILE A 241 17.35 3.21 14.82
CA ILE A 241 16.48 2.12 14.39
C ILE A 241 15.02 2.45 14.72
N ILE A 242 14.11 2.21 13.78
CA ILE A 242 12.68 2.30 14.02
C ILE A 242 12.16 0.94 14.51
N ASP A 243 11.85 0.85 15.80
CA ASP A 243 11.14 -0.29 16.36
C ASP A 243 9.65 -0.22 16.03
N LEU A 244 9.19 -1.14 15.14
CA LEU A 244 7.82 -1.19 14.65
C LEU A 244 6.81 -1.63 15.73
N SER A 245 7.27 -2.12 16.88
CA SER A 245 6.38 -2.42 18.02
C SER A 245 5.97 -1.16 18.79
N LYS A 246 6.67 -0.03 18.59
CA LYS A 246 6.48 1.19 19.36
C LYS A 246 5.72 2.25 18.55
N ILE A 247 4.42 2.37 18.81
CA ILE A 247 3.54 3.39 18.22
C ILE A 247 3.71 4.72 18.96
N GLY A 248 3.80 5.84 18.23
CA GLY A 248 3.90 7.19 18.82
C GLY A 248 5.12 7.42 19.71
N TYR A 249 6.21 6.69 19.48
CA TYR A 249 7.39 6.69 20.36
C TYR A 249 8.54 7.51 19.80
N HIS A 250 8.82 7.38 18.50
CA HIS A 250 10.02 7.93 17.87
C HIS A 250 9.81 9.42 17.58
N PRO A 251 10.63 10.36 18.10
CA PRO A 251 10.50 11.77 17.77
C PRO A 251 10.65 11.98 16.26
N ALA A 252 9.64 12.57 15.60
CA ALA A 252 9.61 12.67 14.14
C ALA A 252 10.86 13.35 13.57
N LEU A 253 11.32 14.42 14.23
CA LEU A 253 12.48 15.22 13.79
C LEU A 253 13.82 14.47 13.87
N ASP A 254 13.91 13.32 14.54
CA ASP A 254 15.11 12.49 14.54
C ASP A 254 15.26 11.69 13.22
N PHE A 255 14.16 11.54 12.47
CA PHE A 255 14.08 10.71 11.27
C PHE A 255 13.68 11.50 10.01
N TRP A 256 13.01 12.64 10.18
CA TRP A 256 12.45 13.44 9.10
C TRP A 256 12.92 14.89 9.15
N GLU A 257 13.09 15.47 7.97
CA GLU A 257 13.29 16.89 7.74
C GLU A 257 12.00 17.48 7.18
N PRO A 258 11.32 18.40 7.89
CA PRO A 258 10.15 19.06 7.36
C PRO A 258 10.53 19.96 6.17
N ILE A 259 9.73 19.90 5.11
CA ILE A 259 9.88 20.71 3.92
C ILE A 259 8.86 21.83 4.01
N HIS A 260 9.32 23.08 4.00
CA HIS A 260 8.44 24.24 4.02
C HIS A 260 8.15 24.76 2.62
N ARG A 261 6.95 25.32 2.43
CA ARG A 261 6.52 25.98 1.20
C ARG A 261 7.56 26.99 0.72
N ARG A 262 7.89 26.94 -0.58
CA ARG A 262 8.71 27.94 -1.27
C ARG A 262 7.84 29.03 -1.90
N LYS A 263 8.42 30.21 -2.15
CA LYS A 263 7.69 31.36 -2.74
C LYS A 263 7.18 31.11 -4.16
N ASP A 264 7.86 30.24 -4.89
CA ASP A 264 7.56 29.84 -6.27
C ASP A 264 6.72 28.55 -6.34
N ASP A 265 6.22 28.06 -5.20
CA ASP A 265 5.36 26.87 -5.10
C ASP A 265 5.96 25.64 -5.83
N SER A 266 7.28 25.49 -5.75
CA SER A 266 8.05 24.40 -6.37
C SER A 266 8.80 23.54 -5.35
N LEU A 267 9.15 22.31 -5.72
CA LEU A 267 10.02 21.43 -4.96
C LEU A 267 10.94 20.65 -5.90
N LEU A 268 12.25 20.70 -5.64
CA LEU A 268 13.22 19.86 -6.33
C LEU A 268 13.33 18.53 -5.58
N LEU A 269 12.99 17.43 -6.26
CA LEU A 269 13.16 16.07 -5.76
C LEU A 269 14.56 15.59 -6.14
N GLU A 270 15.35 15.24 -5.13
CA GLU A 270 16.72 14.76 -5.29
C GLU A 270 16.73 13.23 -5.50
N PRO A 271 17.52 12.70 -6.45
CA PRO A 271 17.65 11.27 -6.72
C PRO A 271 17.86 10.44 -5.46
N GLU A 272 17.13 9.33 -5.36
CA GLU A 272 17.24 8.36 -4.27
C GLU A 272 16.96 8.90 -2.85
N GLU A 273 16.45 10.12 -2.72
CA GLU A 273 15.86 10.62 -1.50
C GLU A 273 14.39 10.20 -1.38
N PHE A 274 13.90 10.06 -0.16
CA PHE A 274 12.51 9.68 0.10
C PHE A 274 11.71 10.84 0.66
N TYR A 275 10.54 11.06 0.07
CA TYR A 275 9.63 12.14 0.40
C TYR A 275 8.25 11.62 0.76
N ILE A 276 7.65 12.21 1.79
CA ILE A 276 6.22 12.11 2.07
C ILE A 276 5.59 13.44 1.66
N LEU A 277 4.70 13.39 0.69
CA LEU A 277 3.93 14.53 0.16
C LEU A 277 2.43 14.26 0.28
N ALA A 278 1.59 15.18 -0.20
CA ALA A 278 0.14 15.01 -0.18
C ALA A 278 -0.52 15.45 -1.50
N SER A 279 -1.70 14.90 -1.79
CA SER A 279 -2.51 15.30 -2.93
C SER A 279 -3.21 16.64 -2.70
N LYS A 280 -3.37 17.42 -3.77
CA LYS A 280 -4.10 18.70 -3.77
C LYS A 280 -5.60 18.53 -3.62
N GLU A 281 -6.13 17.44 -4.15
CA GLU A 281 -7.53 17.06 -3.97
C GLU A 281 -7.71 16.12 -2.79
N ARG A 282 -8.92 16.11 -2.26
CA ARG A 282 -9.43 15.09 -1.35
C ARG A 282 -10.27 14.09 -2.13
N ILE A 283 -9.99 12.80 -1.95
CA ILE A 283 -10.68 11.70 -2.65
C ILE A 283 -11.68 10.97 -1.75
N ARG A 284 -12.74 10.44 -2.36
CA ARG A 284 -13.69 9.50 -1.75
C ARG A 284 -13.68 8.16 -2.45
N VAL A 285 -13.76 7.08 -1.68
CA VAL A 285 -14.01 5.73 -2.17
C VAL A 285 -15.38 5.26 -1.64
N PRO A 286 -16.44 5.27 -2.47
CA PRO A 286 -17.78 4.90 -2.01
C PRO A 286 -17.86 3.41 -1.60
N PRO A 287 -18.83 3.01 -0.75
CA PRO A 287 -18.92 1.65 -0.18
C PRO A 287 -18.96 0.49 -1.18
N GLY A 288 -19.46 0.72 -2.40
CA GLY A 288 -19.51 -0.30 -3.46
C GLY A 288 -18.21 -0.48 -4.24
N TYR A 289 -17.16 0.24 -3.86
CA TYR A 289 -15.89 0.29 -4.61
C TYR A 289 -14.71 0.17 -3.66
N ALA A 290 -13.64 -0.45 -4.15
CA ALA A 290 -12.31 -0.28 -3.61
C ALA A 290 -11.49 0.53 -4.62
N ALA A 291 -10.33 1.03 -4.20
CA ALA A 291 -9.42 1.67 -5.13
C ALA A 291 -7.97 1.30 -4.87
N GLU A 292 -7.12 1.65 -5.82
CA GLU A 292 -5.68 1.40 -5.79
C GLU A 292 -4.95 2.60 -6.40
N MET A 293 -3.93 3.10 -5.69
CA MET A 293 -3.03 4.10 -6.25
C MET A 293 -2.14 3.43 -7.30
N VAL A 294 -2.03 4.02 -8.48
CA VAL A 294 -1.12 3.54 -9.53
C VAL A 294 -0.22 4.68 -9.95
N ALA A 295 1.08 4.39 -10.05
CA ALA A 295 2.05 5.36 -10.53
C ALA A 295 1.68 5.83 -11.95
N TYR A 296 1.87 7.12 -12.22
CA TYR A 296 1.76 7.66 -13.56
C TYR A 296 2.86 7.03 -14.44
N GLU A 297 2.49 6.47 -15.59
CA GLU A 297 3.33 5.62 -16.45
C GLU A 297 4.68 6.25 -16.82
N ALA A 298 5.66 5.38 -17.12
CA ALA A 298 7.07 5.65 -17.40
C ALA A 298 7.39 6.66 -18.52
N ALA A 299 6.40 7.23 -19.21
CA ALA A 299 6.60 8.32 -20.16
C ALA A 299 7.06 9.64 -19.49
N CYS A 300 6.88 9.78 -18.17
CA CYS A 300 7.47 10.84 -17.37
C CYS A 300 8.83 10.49 -16.73
N GLY A 301 9.40 9.32 -17.07
CA GLY A 301 10.82 8.96 -16.94
C GLY A 301 11.39 8.76 -15.53
N GLU A 302 11.16 9.68 -14.61
CA GLU A 302 12.16 9.97 -13.56
C GLU A 302 11.60 9.93 -12.14
N VAL A 303 10.27 10.05 -11.98
CA VAL A 303 9.59 10.02 -10.67
C VAL A 303 8.59 8.89 -10.62
N ARG A 304 8.74 8.02 -9.63
CA ARG A 304 7.74 7.00 -9.28
C ARG A 304 7.13 7.37 -7.94
N THR A 305 5.81 7.27 -7.82
CA THR A 305 5.20 7.08 -6.50
C THR A 305 5.56 5.68 -6.07
N HIS A 306 6.42 5.58 -5.06
CA HIS A 306 6.76 4.29 -4.49
C HIS A 306 5.60 3.86 -3.59
N TYR A 307 5.33 2.56 -3.51
CA TYR A 307 4.34 2.00 -2.57
C TYR A 307 2.88 2.39 -2.86
N ALA A 308 2.48 2.30 -4.13
CA ALA A 308 1.09 2.13 -4.55
C ALA A 308 0.29 1.28 -3.54
N GLY A 309 -0.76 1.86 -2.97
CA GLY A 309 -1.49 1.25 -1.87
C GLY A 309 -2.97 1.06 -2.19
N PHE A 310 -3.58 0.12 -1.47
CA PHE A 310 -5.03 -0.07 -1.48
C PHE A 310 -5.76 1.04 -0.71
N PHE A 311 -6.85 1.52 -1.29
CA PHE A 311 -7.89 2.22 -0.58
C PHE A 311 -9.07 1.28 -0.37
N ASP A 312 -9.58 1.27 0.87
CA ASP A 312 -10.72 0.46 1.23
C ASP A 312 -12.05 1.19 0.96
N PRO A 313 -13.13 0.44 0.73
CA PRO A 313 -14.49 0.97 0.71
C PRO A 313 -14.79 1.83 1.93
N GLY A 314 -15.21 3.07 1.71
CA GLY A 314 -15.47 4.06 2.75
C GLY A 314 -14.32 5.06 3.00
N PHE A 315 -13.16 4.92 2.34
CA PHE A 315 -12.06 5.86 2.48
C PHE A 315 -12.49 7.28 2.06
N GLY A 316 -12.32 8.26 2.96
CA GLY A 316 -12.76 9.64 2.74
C GLY A 316 -14.28 9.81 2.59
N TYR A 317 -15.10 8.77 2.76
CA TYR A 317 -16.54 8.79 2.55
C TYR A 317 -17.33 8.99 3.84
N GLY A 318 -16.93 8.29 4.91
CA GLY A 318 -17.71 8.19 6.15
C GLY A 318 -18.75 7.07 6.08
N ALA A 319 -19.62 6.96 7.08
CA ALA A 319 -20.62 5.88 7.13
C ALA A 319 -21.81 6.14 6.19
N ARG A 320 -22.12 7.41 5.90
CA ARG A 320 -23.29 7.87 5.13
C ARG A 320 -22.92 8.92 4.07
N GLY A 321 -21.64 9.03 3.69
CA GLY A 321 -21.17 10.02 2.73
C GLY A 321 -20.96 11.42 3.31
N GLU A 322 -20.86 11.53 4.63
CA GLU A 322 -20.71 12.80 5.35
C GLU A 322 -19.32 13.43 5.21
N ILE A 323 -18.27 12.63 4.98
CA ILE A 323 -16.88 13.14 4.88
C ILE A 323 -16.63 13.57 3.43
N LYS A 324 -16.23 14.81 3.18
CA LYS A 324 -16.01 15.39 1.83
C LYS A 324 -14.61 15.06 1.28
N GLY A 325 -14.26 13.78 1.34
CA GLY A 325 -12.99 13.25 0.90
C GLY A 325 -11.88 13.34 1.96
N THR A 326 -10.74 12.75 1.64
CA THR A 326 -9.50 12.81 2.44
C THR A 326 -8.31 12.99 1.50
N GLN A 327 -7.30 13.77 1.90
CA GLN A 327 -6.08 13.88 1.10
C GLN A 327 -5.37 12.52 1.06
N VAL A 328 -4.74 12.24 -0.07
CA VAL A 328 -3.89 11.07 -0.23
C VAL A 328 -2.48 11.49 0.16
N VAL A 329 -1.90 10.80 1.14
CA VAL A 329 -0.47 10.91 1.43
C VAL A 329 0.29 10.08 0.39
N LEU A 330 1.38 10.64 -0.11
CA LEU A 330 2.15 10.10 -1.22
C LEU A 330 3.58 9.82 -0.78
N GLU A 331 4.03 8.62 -1.05
CA GLU A 331 5.42 8.21 -0.91
C GLU A 331 6.15 8.37 -2.25
N VAL A 332 7.13 9.26 -2.30
CA VAL A 332 7.78 9.68 -3.55
C VAL A 332 9.29 9.48 -3.43
N ARG A 333 9.88 8.83 -4.43
CA ARG A 333 11.33 8.71 -4.57
C ARG A 333 11.67 8.82 -6.08
N PRO A 334 12.42 9.85 -6.49
CA PRO A 334 12.96 9.93 -7.84
C PRO A 334 14.18 9.00 -7.96
N HIS A 335 14.50 8.55 -9.17
CA HIS A 335 15.56 7.57 -9.40
C HIS A 335 16.83 8.17 -10.00
N ASP A 336 16.75 8.63 -11.25
CA ASP A 336 17.95 8.82 -12.06
C ASP A 336 18.47 10.26 -12.06
N VAL A 337 17.57 11.25 -12.08
CA VAL A 337 17.93 12.67 -12.15
C VAL A 337 17.06 13.53 -11.23
N PRO A 338 17.55 14.70 -10.80
CA PRO A 338 16.74 15.64 -10.05
C PRO A 338 15.49 16.05 -10.84
N PHE A 339 14.33 16.05 -10.17
CA PHE A 339 13.06 16.33 -10.81
C PHE A 339 12.34 17.50 -10.13
N LEU A 340 12.12 18.59 -10.85
CA LEU A 340 11.41 19.75 -10.34
C LEU A 340 9.90 19.57 -10.52
N ILE A 341 9.17 19.67 -9.41
CA ILE A 341 7.70 19.66 -9.40
C ILE A 341 7.16 21.03 -9.00
N HIS A 342 5.95 21.34 -9.47
CA HIS A 342 5.22 22.54 -9.09
C HIS A 342 3.86 22.19 -8.50
N ASP A 343 3.31 23.10 -7.69
CA ASP A 343 1.98 22.96 -7.14
C ASP A 343 0.93 22.72 -8.24
N GLY A 344 0.00 21.80 -8.00
CA GLY A 344 -1.04 21.46 -8.97
C GLY A 344 -0.56 20.65 -10.17
N GLN A 345 0.69 20.17 -10.20
CA GLN A 345 1.13 19.23 -11.22
C GLN A 345 0.35 17.90 -11.08
N THR A 346 -0.14 17.36 -12.20
CA THR A 346 -0.72 15.99 -12.22
C THR A 346 0.37 15.00 -11.84
N PHE A 347 0.11 14.16 -10.83
CA PHE A 347 1.19 13.42 -10.19
C PHE A 347 0.96 11.90 -10.13
N PHE A 348 -0.28 11.46 -9.89
CA PHE A 348 -0.62 10.04 -9.82
C PHE A 348 -2.08 9.82 -10.23
N LYS A 349 -2.46 8.55 -10.39
CA LYS A 349 -3.86 8.18 -10.63
C LYS A 349 -4.33 7.11 -9.65
N VAL A 350 -5.64 7.06 -9.45
CA VAL A 350 -6.32 6.08 -8.62
C VAL A 350 -7.27 5.27 -9.49
N VAL A 351 -7.08 3.96 -9.52
CA VAL A 351 -7.94 3.01 -10.24
C VAL A 351 -9.03 2.55 -9.29
N TYR A 352 -10.28 2.58 -9.76
CA TYR A 352 -11.44 2.07 -9.01
C TYR A 352 -11.77 0.66 -9.46
N ASP A 353 -12.02 -0.20 -8.49
CA ASP A 353 -12.50 -1.57 -8.68
C ASP A 353 -13.86 -1.72 -7.99
N LYS A 354 -14.80 -2.42 -8.64
CA LYS A 354 -16.09 -2.75 -8.04
C LYS A 354 -15.89 -3.82 -6.97
N MET A 355 -16.60 -3.67 -5.85
CA MET A 355 -16.80 -4.76 -4.91
C MET A 355 -17.80 -5.76 -5.50
N THR A 356 -17.65 -7.04 -5.16
CA THR A 356 -18.68 -8.04 -5.45
C THR A 356 -19.96 -7.74 -4.66
N GLU A 357 -19.80 -7.30 -3.42
CA GLU A 357 -20.87 -6.79 -2.55
C GLU A 357 -20.33 -5.75 -1.56
N ILE A 358 -21.21 -4.91 -1.02
CA ILE A 358 -20.81 -3.87 -0.05
C ILE A 358 -20.32 -4.55 1.24
N PRO A 359 -19.12 -4.21 1.75
CA PRO A 359 -18.63 -4.83 2.97
C PRO A 359 -19.46 -4.38 4.18
N THR A 360 -19.71 -5.32 5.08
CA THR A 360 -20.41 -5.08 6.35
C THR A 360 -19.62 -4.18 7.30
N GLN A 361 -18.31 -4.05 7.09
CA GLN A 361 -17.44 -3.11 7.79
C GLN A 361 -16.81 -2.15 6.77
N LEU A 362 -17.05 -0.85 6.94
CA LEU A 362 -16.46 0.19 6.11
C LEU A 362 -15.22 0.78 6.77
N TYR A 363 -14.33 1.31 5.94
CA TYR A 363 -13.17 2.06 6.42
C TYR A 363 -13.62 3.22 7.31
N GLY A 364 -13.06 3.32 8.52
CA GLY A 364 -13.43 4.36 9.47
C GLY A 364 -14.55 4.04 10.46
N SER A 365 -15.29 2.95 10.24
CA SER A 365 -16.43 2.58 11.11
C SER A 365 -16.00 2.09 12.51
N VAL A 366 -14.77 1.59 12.64
CA VAL A 366 -14.18 1.13 13.90
C VAL A 366 -13.12 2.14 14.37
N LEU A 367 -13.21 2.53 15.65
CA LEU A 367 -12.22 3.34 16.37
C LEU A 367 -10.82 2.71 16.20
N GLY A 368 -9.98 3.32 15.36
CA GLY A 368 -8.65 2.78 15.02
C GLY A 368 -8.21 2.99 13.57
N SER A 369 -9.10 3.45 12.69
CA SER A 369 -8.75 3.80 11.31
C SER A 369 -7.78 4.97 11.28
N SER A 370 -6.48 4.69 11.19
CA SER A 370 -5.41 5.67 11.44
C SER A 370 -5.31 6.77 10.37
N TYR A 371 -6.12 6.69 9.30
CA TYR A 371 -5.98 7.54 8.11
C TYR A 371 -7.27 8.26 7.65
N GLN A 372 -8.40 8.13 8.35
CA GLN A 372 -9.63 8.83 7.97
C GLN A 372 -9.53 10.31 8.35
N ARG A 373 -9.73 11.24 7.40
CA ARG A 373 -9.51 12.70 7.54
C ARG A 373 -8.04 13.14 7.65
N GLN A 374 -7.14 12.45 6.96
CA GLN A 374 -5.74 12.85 6.95
C GLN A 374 -5.46 14.12 6.15
N ALA A 375 -4.61 14.94 6.77
CA ALA A 375 -3.68 15.86 6.12
C ALA A 375 -2.32 15.15 5.94
N LEU A 376 -1.28 15.89 5.52
CA LEU A 376 0.09 15.39 5.45
C LEU A 376 0.52 14.72 6.79
N THR A 377 0.69 13.40 6.80
CA THR A 377 0.91 12.62 8.04
C THR A 377 2.02 11.59 7.87
N LEU A 378 2.91 11.49 8.86
CA LEU A 378 3.96 10.46 8.96
C LEU A 378 3.40 9.10 9.43
N SER A 379 4.24 8.07 9.44
CA SER A 379 3.84 6.74 9.97
C SER A 379 3.44 6.81 11.45
N LYS A 380 2.53 5.93 11.88
CA LYS A 380 2.00 5.87 13.26
C LYS A 380 3.07 5.69 14.37
N HIS A 381 4.29 5.34 13.99
CA HIS A 381 5.42 5.12 14.90
C HIS A 381 6.03 6.43 15.42
N PHE A 382 5.77 7.55 14.74
CA PHE A 382 6.34 8.84 15.09
C PHE A 382 5.48 9.63 16.07
N LYS A 383 6.15 10.37 16.94
CA LYS A 383 5.60 11.42 17.79
C LYS A 383 5.93 12.76 17.12
N ILE A 384 4.88 13.47 16.68
CA ILE A 384 4.98 14.77 16.01
C ILE A 384 4.99 15.89 17.04
#